data_AF-A0A949J8F4-F1
#
_entry.id   AF-A0A949J8F4-F1
#
_cell.length_a   1.000
_cell.length_b   1.000
_cell.length_c   1.000
_cell.angle_alpha   90.00
_cell.angle_beta   90.00
_cell.angle_gamma   90.00
#
_symmetry.space_group_name_H-M   'P 1'
#
loop_
_entity.id
_entity.type
_entity.pdbx_description
1 polymer ?
#
loop_
_entity_poly.entity_id
_entity_poly.type
_entity_poly.pdbx_seq_one_letter_code
_entity_poly.pdbx_strand_id
1 'polypeptide(L)'
;MEVVVQIGPQHLALAEPERFRIHAEGEKVVGVDVAVGYNHRGIEKLAERKTFEQDILLVERICGICSMSHPVAFVQAVEDIARVDIPERAEYLRMIIAELERIHSHLLWAGIAAEVIGIETLFMYIWKDREYVLDQLEIITGNRNHYAWNTIGGCRRDITEKHFPGLLTAMEVVERRTEYYIDSILRNRTIRARLNGTGLLTREDAVKFCTVGPTARASGYAVDVRKDDPHLAYDRVEFQEIILDGGDNLARAKVRLLEIFESVKIIRQSVHALKDLPEGDISVPVPEIPVGESVGRYEAPRGEVFHYVKSNGTFYPERVKIRAPTYANIQAVPSMLMGDTLGDVPLTIASIDPCFCCTDR
;
A
#
# COMPACT_ATOMS: atom_id res chain seq x y z
N MET A 1 -24.70 11.92 -29.06
CA MET A 1 -24.51 10.51 -29.45
C MET A 1 -23.52 9.94 -28.46
N GLU A 2 -23.96 8.95 -27.70
CA GLU A 2 -23.14 8.27 -26.70
C GLU A 2 -22.15 7.33 -27.41
N VAL A 3 -20.90 7.36 -26.97
CA VAL A 3 -19.82 6.48 -27.45
C VAL A 3 -19.25 5.73 -26.27
N VAL A 4 -19.00 4.44 -26.44
CA VAL A 4 -18.35 3.61 -25.43
C VAL A 4 -16.87 3.49 -25.77
N VAL A 5 -16.01 3.98 -24.87
CA VAL A 5 -14.56 3.86 -24.95
C VAL A 5 -14.11 2.79 -23.95
N GLN A 6 -13.41 1.77 -24.43
CA GLN A 6 -12.91 0.71 -23.58
C GLN A 6 -11.45 0.98 -23.18
N ILE A 7 -11.18 0.97 -21.88
CA ILE A 7 -9.84 1.03 -21.31
C ILE A 7 -9.56 -0.32 -20.65
N GLY A 8 -8.59 -1.05 -21.22
CA GLY A 8 -8.19 -2.39 -20.78
C GLY A 8 -8.97 -3.55 -21.44
N PRO A 9 -8.68 -4.82 -21.09
CA PRO A 9 -7.71 -5.26 -20.09
C PRO A 9 -6.24 -5.01 -20.49
N GLN A 10 -5.96 -4.76 -21.76
CA GLN A 10 -4.63 -4.31 -22.20
C GLN A 10 -4.72 -2.85 -22.68
N HIS A 11 -4.14 -1.93 -21.92
CA HIS A 11 -4.11 -0.51 -22.27
C HIS A 11 -2.94 0.18 -21.56
N LEU A 12 -2.24 1.11 -22.23
CA LEU A 12 -1.03 1.78 -21.70
C LEU A 12 -1.28 2.52 -20.38
N ALA A 13 -2.48 3.05 -20.18
CA ALA A 13 -2.87 3.73 -18.95
C ALA A 13 -3.01 2.80 -17.71
N LEU A 14 -3.06 1.48 -17.91
CA LEU A 14 -3.24 0.51 -16.83
C LEU A 14 -1.96 -0.30 -16.67
N ALA A 15 -1.37 -0.27 -15.47
CA ALA A 15 -0.19 -1.07 -15.15
C ALA A 15 -0.51 -2.57 -15.03
N GLU A 16 -1.76 -2.91 -14.74
CA GLU A 16 -2.26 -4.27 -14.57
C GLU A 16 -3.60 -4.43 -15.30
N PRO A 17 -3.96 -5.65 -15.78
CA PRO A 17 -5.16 -5.83 -16.59
C PRO A 17 -6.45 -5.74 -15.79
N GLU A 18 -7.28 -4.75 -16.13
CA GLU A 18 -8.70 -4.68 -15.77
C GLU A 18 -9.49 -3.94 -16.84
N ARG A 19 -10.81 -4.09 -16.85
CA ARG A 19 -11.65 -3.47 -17.88
C ARG A 19 -12.53 -2.37 -17.31
N PHE A 20 -12.38 -1.17 -17.87
CA PHE A 20 -13.25 -0.02 -17.66
C PHE A 20 -13.96 0.31 -18.97
N ARG A 21 -15.30 0.28 -18.99
CA ARG A 21 -16.09 0.80 -20.12
C ARG A 21 -16.57 2.20 -19.77
N ILE A 22 -16.07 3.18 -20.49
CA ILE A 22 -16.39 4.59 -20.30
C ILE A 22 -17.45 4.98 -21.31
N HIS A 23 -18.62 5.36 -20.82
CA HIS A 23 -19.70 5.91 -21.63
C HIS A 23 -19.52 7.42 -21.70
N ALA A 24 -19.37 7.97 -22.90
CA ALA A 24 -19.08 9.38 -23.11
C ALA A 24 -20.01 10.04 -24.13
N GLU A 25 -20.40 11.28 -23.83
CA GLU A 25 -21.08 12.17 -24.77
C GLU A 25 -20.13 13.30 -25.17
N GLY A 26 -19.59 13.22 -26.39
CA GLY A 26 -18.45 14.04 -26.79
C GLY A 26 -17.22 13.68 -25.94
N GLU A 27 -16.67 14.66 -25.22
CA GLU A 27 -15.53 14.47 -24.31
C GLU A 27 -15.95 14.15 -22.86
N LYS A 28 -17.24 14.27 -22.54
CA LYS A 28 -17.74 14.19 -21.16
C LYS A 28 -18.14 12.77 -20.79
N VAL A 29 -17.63 12.29 -19.66
CA VAL A 29 -17.99 10.98 -19.12
C VAL A 29 -19.37 11.05 -18.47
N VAL A 30 -20.27 10.18 -18.91
CA VAL A 30 -21.65 10.07 -18.42
C VAL A 30 -21.94 8.72 -17.75
N GLY A 31 -21.01 7.78 -17.80
CA GLY A 31 -21.12 6.49 -17.12
C GLY A 31 -19.83 5.70 -17.17
N VAL A 32 -19.63 4.82 -16.18
CA VAL A 32 -18.45 3.97 -16.08
C VAL A 32 -18.86 2.59 -15.58
N ASP A 33 -18.56 1.54 -16.35
CA ASP A 33 -18.63 0.17 -15.88
C ASP A 33 -17.23 -0.35 -15.54
N VAL A 34 -17.07 -0.89 -14.33
CA VAL A 34 -15.83 -1.54 -13.89
C VAL A 34 -16.05 -3.05 -13.89
N ALA A 35 -15.16 -3.78 -14.56
CA ALA A 35 -15.12 -5.24 -14.50
C ALA A 35 -13.74 -5.67 -14.00
N VAL A 36 -13.75 -6.32 -12.83
CA VAL A 36 -12.57 -6.89 -12.16
C VAL A 36 -12.45 -8.40 -12.41
N GLY A 37 -11.29 -9.00 -12.09
CA GLY A 37 -11.12 -10.45 -12.07
C GLY A 37 -10.18 -11.01 -13.14
N TYR A 38 -9.57 -10.15 -13.96
CA TYR A 38 -8.68 -10.59 -15.05
C TYR A 38 -7.36 -11.19 -14.54
N ASN A 39 -6.98 -10.95 -13.28
CA ASN A 39 -5.81 -11.52 -12.61
C ASN A 39 -6.16 -12.53 -11.51
N HIS A 40 -7.38 -13.08 -11.48
CA HIS A 40 -7.80 -13.97 -10.41
C HIS A 40 -7.03 -15.30 -10.44
N ARG A 41 -6.29 -15.57 -9.35
CA ARG A 41 -5.45 -16.78 -9.21
C ARG A 41 -5.99 -17.79 -8.19
N GLY A 42 -7.14 -17.53 -7.58
CA GLY A 42 -7.73 -18.40 -6.56
C GLY A 42 -6.86 -18.52 -5.31
N ILE A 43 -6.22 -17.42 -4.89
CA ILE A 43 -5.20 -17.43 -3.83
C ILE A 43 -5.80 -17.79 -2.47
N GLU A 44 -7.04 -17.35 -2.20
CA GLU A 44 -7.78 -17.72 -0.99
C GLU A 44 -8.03 -19.23 -0.93
N LYS A 45 -8.33 -19.86 -2.08
CA LYS A 45 -8.55 -21.31 -2.14
C LYS A 45 -7.25 -22.11 -2.05
N LEU A 46 -6.15 -21.54 -2.55
CA LEU A 46 -4.83 -22.14 -2.42
C LEU A 46 -4.32 -22.10 -0.98
N ALA A 47 -4.64 -21.04 -0.23
CA ALA A 47 -4.30 -20.89 1.18
C ALA A 47 -4.91 -22.01 2.04
N GLU A 48 -6.17 -22.36 1.81
CA GLU A 48 -6.85 -23.50 2.48
C GLU A 48 -6.16 -24.87 2.29
N ARG A 49 -5.17 -24.97 1.39
CA ARG A 49 -4.44 -26.22 1.08
C ARG A 49 -2.96 -26.16 1.46
N LYS A 50 -2.52 -25.09 2.10
CA LYS A 50 -1.14 -24.86 2.54
C LYS A 50 -1.09 -24.69 4.05
N THR A 51 0.07 -24.97 4.64
CA THR A 51 0.20 -24.75 6.08
C THR A 51 0.26 -23.26 6.37
N PHE A 52 -0.04 -22.85 7.61
CA PHE A 52 0.07 -21.44 8.03
C PHE A 52 1.43 -20.82 7.68
N GLU A 53 2.53 -21.55 7.84
CA GLU A 53 3.89 -21.07 7.54
C GLU A 53 4.14 -20.92 6.03
N GLN A 54 3.60 -21.85 5.24
CA GLN A 54 3.66 -21.76 3.78
C GLN A 54 2.83 -20.60 3.25
N ASP A 55 1.71 -20.30 3.92
CA ASP A 55 0.81 -19.23 3.54
C ASP A 55 1.41 -17.84 3.73
N ILE A 56 2.33 -17.66 4.68
CA ILE A 56 3.08 -16.40 4.79
C ILE A 56 3.75 -16.05 3.46
N LEU A 57 4.37 -17.05 2.80
CA LEU A 57 5.03 -16.87 1.50
C LEU A 57 4.06 -16.84 0.32
N LEU A 58 2.84 -17.36 0.51
CA LEU A 58 1.78 -17.27 -0.50
C LEU A 58 1.20 -15.86 -0.52
N VAL A 59 0.79 -15.32 0.63
CA VAL A 59 0.15 -14.01 0.75
C VAL A 59 1.12 -12.88 0.42
N GLU A 60 2.42 -13.06 0.66
CA GLU A 60 3.48 -12.16 0.21
C GLU A 60 3.52 -11.99 -1.33
N ARG A 61 3.03 -12.99 -2.08
CA ARG A 61 3.01 -13.02 -3.55
C ARG A 61 1.64 -12.72 -4.15
N ILE A 62 0.71 -12.18 -3.35
CA ILE A 62 -0.53 -11.60 -3.85
C ILE A 62 -0.21 -10.48 -4.85
N CYS A 63 0.78 -9.66 -4.57
CA CYS A 63 1.33 -8.74 -5.57
C CYS A 63 2.83 -8.52 -5.35
N GLY A 64 3.49 -7.86 -6.31
CA GLY A 64 4.93 -7.62 -6.26
C GLY A 64 5.37 -6.48 -5.34
N ILE A 65 4.43 -5.73 -4.73
CA ILE A 65 4.72 -4.44 -4.06
C ILE A 65 4.26 -4.43 -2.60
N CYS A 66 3.25 -5.23 -2.22
CA CYS A 66 2.73 -5.34 -0.86
C CYS A 66 3.28 -6.60 -0.16
N SER A 67 4.59 -6.77 -0.23
CA SER A 67 5.34 -7.93 0.28
C SER A 67 5.45 -7.92 1.82
N MET A 68 5.14 -6.82 2.47
CA MET A 68 5.07 -6.67 3.92
C MET A 68 3.61 -6.54 4.37
N SER A 69 2.82 -5.73 3.67
CA SER A 69 1.44 -5.43 4.07
C SER A 69 0.55 -6.68 4.18
N HIS A 70 0.57 -7.58 3.18
CA HIS A 70 -0.25 -8.79 3.24
C HIS A 70 0.25 -9.79 4.28
N PRO A 71 1.56 -10.11 4.35
CA PRO A 71 2.06 -10.98 5.41
C PRO A 71 1.83 -10.47 6.81
N VAL A 72 1.98 -9.16 7.09
CA VAL A 72 1.72 -8.58 8.43
C VAL A 72 0.28 -8.82 8.85
N ALA A 73 -0.69 -8.45 8.00
CA ALA A 73 -2.10 -8.67 8.31
C ALA A 73 -2.43 -10.17 8.47
N PHE A 74 -1.77 -11.06 7.73
CA PHE A 74 -1.97 -12.50 7.90
C PHE A 74 -1.39 -13.03 9.21
N VAL A 75 -0.11 -12.72 9.52
CA VAL A 75 0.53 -13.24 10.73
C VAL A 75 -0.09 -12.67 12.00
N GLN A 76 -0.55 -11.42 11.99
CA GLN A 76 -1.30 -10.86 13.12
C GLN A 76 -2.57 -11.65 13.42
N ALA A 77 -3.37 -11.96 12.39
CA ALA A 77 -4.56 -12.79 12.57
C ALA A 77 -4.22 -14.17 13.18
N VAL A 78 -3.10 -14.78 12.75
CA VAL A 78 -2.67 -16.09 13.25
C VAL A 78 -2.08 -16.00 14.67
N GLU A 79 -1.29 -14.96 14.95
CA GLU A 79 -0.71 -14.65 16.27
C GLU A 79 -1.81 -14.40 17.30
N ASP A 80 -2.88 -13.69 16.93
CA ASP A 80 -4.06 -13.47 17.77
C ASP A 80 -4.80 -14.78 18.08
N ILE A 81 -5.01 -15.65 17.08
CA ILE A 81 -5.62 -16.97 17.28
C ILE A 81 -4.77 -17.79 18.26
N ALA A 82 -3.44 -17.75 18.10
CA ALA A 82 -2.49 -18.43 18.96
C ALA A 82 -2.30 -17.77 20.34
N ARG A 83 -2.78 -16.52 20.51
CA ARG A 83 -2.57 -15.68 21.71
C ARG A 83 -1.09 -15.51 22.05
N VAL A 84 -0.30 -15.18 21.03
CA VAL A 84 1.14 -14.98 21.16
C VAL A 84 1.49 -13.53 20.85
N ASP A 85 2.13 -12.87 21.80
CA ASP A 85 2.75 -11.57 21.57
C ASP A 85 4.15 -11.76 20.97
N ILE A 86 4.47 -10.94 19.97
CA ILE A 86 5.80 -10.93 19.38
C ILE A 86 6.79 -10.12 20.25
N PRO A 87 8.09 -10.41 20.19
CA PRO A 87 9.07 -9.58 20.90
C PRO A 87 9.02 -8.11 20.46
N GLU A 88 9.23 -7.18 21.39
CA GLU A 88 9.28 -5.74 21.09
C GLU A 88 10.26 -5.41 19.96
N ARG A 89 11.43 -6.08 19.94
CA ARG A 89 12.39 -5.91 18.85
C ARG A 89 11.76 -6.27 17.50
N ALA A 90 11.00 -7.36 17.43
CA ALA A 90 10.32 -7.79 16.21
C ALA A 90 9.28 -6.75 15.71
N GLU A 91 8.60 -6.04 16.62
CA GLU A 91 7.66 -4.97 16.27
C GLU A 91 8.36 -3.85 15.48
N TYR A 92 9.47 -3.32 16.01
CA TYR A 92 10.26 -2.29 15.33
C TYR A 92 10.86 -2.80 14.02
N LEU A 93 11.35 -4.04 14.00
CA LEU A 93 11.91 -4.66 12.79
C LEU A 93 10.87 -4.80 11.68
N ARG A 94 9.65 -5.27 12.01
CA ARG A 94 8.54 -5.32 11.05
C ARG A 94 8.20 -3.93 10.56
N MET A 95 8.11 -2.95 11.47
CA MET A 95 7.76 -1.57 11.14
C MET A 95 8.75 -0.90 10.19
N ILE A 96 10.07 -1.11 10.38
CA ILE A 96 11.09 -0.56 9.46
C ILE A 96 10.88 -1.08 8.03
N ILE A 97 10.69 -2.39 7.85
CA ILE A 97 10.46 -2.96 6.52
C ILE A 97 9.14 -2.46 5.92
N ALA A 98 8.11 -2.32 6.75
CA ALA A 98 6.80 -1.87 6.31
C ALA A 98 6.80 -0.39 5.88
N GLU A 99 7.58 0.47 6.53
CA GLU A 99 7.76 1.86 6.12
C GLU A 99 8.71 2.00 4.91
N LEU A 100 9.73 1.14 4.76
CA LEU A 100 10.50 1.05 3.51
C LEU A 100 9.61 0.63 2.33
N GLU A 101 8.71 -0.34 2.55
CA GLU A 101 7.68 -0.71 1.59
C GLU A 101 6.83 0.50 1.20
N ARG A 102 6.32 1.24 2.20
CA ARG A 102 5.51 2.44 1.98
C ARG A 102 6.22 3.49 1.12
N ILE A 103 7.46 3.81 1.43
CA ILE A 103 8.24 4.80 0.69
C ILE A 103 8.41 4.39 -0.77
N HIS A 104 8.90 3.17 -1.04
CA HIS A 104 9.11 2.77 -2.44
C HIS A 104 7.79 2.64 -3.19
N SER A 105 6.71 2.35 -2.49
CA SER A 105 5.37 2.17 -3.06
C SER A 105 4.75 3.50 -3.46
N HIS A 106 4.94 4.55 -2.65
CA HIS A 106 4.55 5.93 -3.02
C HIS A 106 5.41 6.49 -4.16
N LEU A 107 6.72 6.24 -4.16
CA LEU A 107 7.60 6.65 -5.27
C LEU A 107 7.24 5.93 -6.57
N LEU A 108 6.94 4.62 -6.51
CA LEU A 108 6.48 3.88 -7.68
C LEU A 108 5.24 4.51 -8.29
N TRP A 109 4.23 4.77 -7.45
CA TRP A 109 3.00 5.43 -7.87
C TRP A 109 3.26 6.84 -8.44
N ALA A 110 4.10 7.64 -7.78
CA ALA A 110 4.41 9.00 -8.24
C ALA A 110 5.08 8.99 -9.62
N GLY A 111 5.94 8.00 -9.90
CA GLY A 111 6.49 7.77 -11.22
C GLY A 111 5.41 7.42 -12.24
N ILE A 112 4.53 6.45 -11.95
CA ILE A 112 3.43 6.08 -12.86
C ILE A 112 2.53 7.29 -13.14
N ALA A 113 2.20 8.08 -12.12
CA ALA A 113 1.43 9.30 -12.30
C ALA A 113 2.15 10.30 -13.24
N ALA A 114 3.47 10.45 -13.12
CA ALA A 114 4.26 11.30 -14.03
C ALA A 114 4.22 10.78 -15.48
N GLU A 115 4.31 9.46 -15.69
CA GLU A 115 4.21 8.83 -17.00
C GLU A 115 2.82 9.02 -17.63
N VAL A 116 1.74 8.81 -16.86
CA VAL A 116 0.35 9.02 -17.30
C VAL A 116 0.08 10.50 -17.65
N ILE A 117 0.73 11.44 -16.97
CA ILE A 117 0.68 12.87 -17.31
C ILE A 117 1.48 13.18 -18.58
N GLY A 118 2.45 12.34 -18.94
CA GLY A 118 3.31 12.46 -20.13
C GLY A 118 4.70 13.06 -19.86
N ILE A 119 5.21 12.95 -18.63
CA ILE A 119 6.51 13.52 -18.21
C ILE A 119 7.49 12.39 -17.87
N GLU A 120 8.04 11.79 -18.92
CA GLU A 120 8.95 10.63 -18.81
C GLU A 120 10.22 10.94 -17.99
N THR A 121 10.79 12.15 -18.10
CA THR A 121 11.98 12.51 -17.31
C THR A 121 11.72 12.48 -15.81
N LEU A 122 10.52 12.90 -15.38
CA LEU A 122 10.13 12.87 -13.98
C LEU A 122 9.91 11.43 -13.50
N PHE A 123 9.27 10.58 -14.33
CA PHE A 123 9.19 9.14 -14.09
C PHE A 123 10.58 8.53 -13.85
N MET A 124 11.53 8.77 -14.76
CA MET A 124 12.88 8.20 -14.69
C MET A 124 13.64 8.65 -13.44
N TYR A 125 13.52 9.93 -13.04
CA TYR A 125 14.18 10.41 -11.82
C TYR A 125 13.57 9.82 -10.55
N ILE A 126 12.23 9.78 -10.46
CA ILE A 126 11.54 9.22 -9.29
C ILE A 126 11.91 7.73 -9.14
N TRP A 127 11.89 6.97 -10.23
CA TRP A 127 12.22 5.54 -10.20
C TRP A 127 13.70 5.28 -9.95
N LYS A 128 14.60 6.14 -10.44
CA LYS A 128 16.01 6.09 -10.06
C LYS A 128 16.18 6.26 -8.55
N ASP A 129 15.53 7.25 -7.93
CA ASP A 129 15.72 7.50 -6.50
C ASP A 129 14.98 6.49 -5.61
N ARG A 130 13.95 5.84 -6.15
CA ARG A 130 13.33 4.67 -5.53
C ARG A 130 14.32 3.51 -5.34
N GLU A 131 15.35 3.40 -6.18
CA GLU A 131 16.38 2.36 -6.06
C GLU A 131 17.10 2.42 -4.71
N TYR A 132 17.34 3.61 -4.14
CA TYR A 132 17.97 3.71 -2.82
C TYR A 132 17.21 2.95 -1.74
N VAL A 133 15.88 2.91 -1.82
CA VAL A 133 15.02 2.16 -0.87
C VAL A 133 15.10 0.66 -1.16
N LEU A 134 15.07 0.29 -2.44
CA LEU A 134 15.14 -1.12 -2.85
C LEU A 134 16.51 -1.74 -2.54
N ASP A 135 17.60 -1.00 -2.67
CA ASP A 135 18.94 -1.42 -2.29
C ASP A 135 18.99 -1.70 -0.78
N GLN A 136 18.34 -0.87 0.06
CA GLN A 136 18.26 -1.16 1.50
C GLN A 136 17.43 -2.42 1.79
N LEU A 137 16.30 -2.60 1.10
CA LEU A 137 15.50 -3.82 1.22
C LEU A 137 16.31 -5.06 0.81
N GLU A 138 17.12 -4.99 -0.24
CA GLU A 138 18.02 -6.07 -0.65
C GLU A 138 19.12 -6.34 0.38
N ILE A 139 19.77 -5.29 0.88
CA ILE A 139 20.83 -5.41 1.90
C ILE A 139 20.29 -6.06 3.17
N ILE A 140 19.08 -5.70 3.59
CA ILE A 140 18.48 -6.17 4.85
C ILE A 140 17.83 -7.56 4.68
N THR A 141 17.07 -7.77 3.61
CA THR A 141 16.21 -8.95 3.44
C THR A 141 16.77 -9.97 2.44
N GLY A 142 17.79 -9.60 1.66
CA GLY A 142 18.32 -10.40 0.56
C GLY A 142 17.49 -10.32 -0.74
N ASN A 143 16.34 -9.65 -0.73
CA ASN A 143 15.50 -9.46 -1.91
C ASN A 143 15.00 -8.00 -2.02
N ARG A 144 14.73 -7.56 -3.25
CA ARG A 144 14.18 -6.23 -3.52
C ARG A 144 12.66 -6.16 -3.40
N ASN A 145 11.98 -7.28 -3.62
CA ASN A 145 10.56 -7.55 -3.36
C ASN A 145 10.44 -8.99 -2.86
N HIS A 146 9.32 -9.36 -2.24
CA HIS A 146 9.16 -10.69 -1.64
C HIS A 146 10.26 -11.00 -0.62
N TYR A 147 10.20 -10.28 0.50
CA TYR A 147 11.26 -10.22 1.51
C TYR A 147 11.40 -11.51 2.33
N ALA A 148 10.36 -12.35 2.38
CA ALA A 148 10.21 -13.45 3.32
C ALA A 148 10.52 -13.02 4.77
N TRP A 149 10.10 -11.81 5.16
CA TRP A 149 10.50 -11.18 6.43
C TRP A 149 9.76 -11.74 7.64
N ASN A 150 8.43 -11.83 7.56
CA ASN A 150 7.57 -12.21 8.67
C ASN A 150 7.59 -13.71 8.94
N THR A 151 7.62 -14.13 10.19
CA THR A 151 7.23 -15.47 10.61
C THR A 151 6.10 -15.35 11.62
N ILE A 152 5.33 -16.41 11.84
CA ILE A 152 4.40 -16.45 12.98
C ILE A 152 5.24 -16.40 14.26
N GLY A 153 4.96 -15.44 15.14
CA GLY A 153 5.70 -15.16 16.36
C GLY A 153 6.85 -14.15 16.20
N GLY A 154 7.03 -13.49 15.05
CA GLY A 154 8.01 -12.40 14.89
C GLY A 154 8.64 -12.27 13.49
N CYS A 155 9.97 -12.15 13.43
CA CYS A 155 10.75 -11.93 12.20
C CYS A 155 11.71 -13.08 11.93
N ARG A 156 12.03 -13.33 10.65
CA ARG A 156 13.03 -14.35 10.25
C ARG A 156 14.47 -13.88 10.38
N ARG A 157 14.70 -12.57 10.38
CA ARG A 157 16.03 -11.93 10.35
C ARG A 157 16.02 -10.67 11.20
N ASP A 158 17.23 -10.22 11.55
CA ASP A 158 17.44 -9.04 12.37
C ASP A 158 18.06 -7.88 11.56
N ILE A 159 17.80 -6.64 12.01
CA ILE A 159 18.46 -5.41 11.54
C ILE A 159 19.43 -4.96 12.64
N THR A 160 20.70 -5.30 12.48
CA THR A 160 21.76 -4.91 13.41
C THR A 160 22.38 -3.55 13.07
N GLU A 161 23.24 -3.05 13.97
CA GLU A 161 23.89 -1.73 13.85
C GLU A 161 24.62 -1.49 12.53
N LYS A 162 25.10 -2.56 11.88
CA LYS A 162 25.79 -2.49 10.58
C LYS A 162 24.90 -1.91 9.47
N HIS A 163 23.58 -2.05 9.58
CA HIS A 163 22.64 -1.57 8.55
C HIS A 163 22.26 -0.11 8.75
N PHE A 164 22.31 0.40 9.99
CA PHE A 164 21.76 1.72 10.32
C PHE A 164 22.38 2.89 9.53
N PRO A 165 23.71 2.97 9.34
CA PRO A 165 24.30 4.09 8.58
C PRO A 165 23.83 4.14 7.13
N GLY A 166 23.77 2.97 6.46
CA GLY A 166 23.29 2.87 5.08
C GLY A 166 21.82 3.22 4.95
N LEU A 167 21.00 2.70 5.86
CA LEU A 167 19.57 2.97 5.92
C LEU A 167 19.29 4.47 6.11
N LEU A 168 19.93 5.12 7.09
CA LEU A 168 19.72 6.54 7.37
C LEU A 168 20.20 7.43 6.22
N THR A 169 21.34 7.11 5.61
CA THR A 169 21.85 7.83 4.43
C THR A 169 20.88 7.73 3.26
N ALA A 170 20.32 6.54 3.01
CA ALA A 170 19.32 6.36 1.97
C ALA A 170 18.06 7.19 2.24
N MET A 171 17.59 7.23 3.49
CA MET A 171 16.43 8.04 3.88
C MET A 171 16.67 9.54 3.68
N GLU A 172 17.85 10.05 4.01
CA GLU A 172 18.23 11.45 3.74
C GLU A 172 18.20 11.79 2.24
N VAL A 173 18.70 10.89 1.39
CA VAL A 173 18.65 11.08 -0.06
C VAL A 173 17.20 11.10 -0.54
N VAL A 174 16.40 10.12 -0.15
CA VAL A 174 15.00 10.01 -0.57
C VAL A 174 14.17 11.21 -0.10
N GLU A 175 14.36 11.68 1.13
CA GLU A 175 13.69 12.85 1.67
C GLU A 175 13.96 14.10 0.83
N ARG A 176 15.25 14.43 0.61
CA ARG A 176 15.67 15.58 -0.21
C ARG A 176 15.16 15.49 -1.65
N ARG A 177 15.13 14.29 -2.23
CA ARG A 177 14.64 14.09 -3.60
C ARG A 177 13.12 14.21 -3.68
N THR A 178 12.41 13.75 -2.66
CA THR A 178 10.95 13.91 -2.54
C THR A 178 10.55 15.38 -2.44
N GLU A 179 11.29 16.21 -1.69
CA GLU A 179 11.08 17.66 -1.68
C GLU A 179 11.19 18.26 -3.09
N TYR A 180 12.24 17.89 -3.83
CA TYR A 180 12.42 18.32 -5.22
C TYR A 180 11.25 17.89 -6.12
N TYR A 181 10.71 16.68 -5.94
CA TYR A 181 9.55 16.20 -6.70
C TYR A 181 8.27 16.96 -6.38
N ILE A 182 8.01 17.22 -5.10
CA ILE A 182 6.87 18.03 -4.67
C ILE A 182 6.97 19.44 -5.26
N ASP A 183 8.14 20.08 -5.16
CA ASP A 183 8.35 21.42 -5.70
C ASP A 183 8.15 21.44 -7.23
N SER A 184 8.67 20.43 -7.94
CA SER A 184 8.50 20.28 -9.38
C SER A 184 7.04 20.13 -9.79
N ILE A 185 6.26 19.31 -9.05
CA ILE A 185 4.83 19.10 -9.28
C ILE A 185 4.04 20.39 -9.00
N LEU A 186 4.35 21.12 -7.92
CA LEU A 186 3.62 22.32 -7.51
C LEU A 186 3.94 23.55 -8.36
N ARG A 187 5.16 23.67 -8.89
CA ARG A 187 5.56 24.80 -9.75
C ARG A 187 5.16 24.60 -11.22
N ASN A 188 5.07 23.36 -11.68
CA ASN A 188 4.76 23.09 -13.07
C ASN A 188 3.26 23.27 -13.36
N ARG A 189 2.92 24.30 -14.14
CA ARG A 189 1.55 24.64 -14.52
C ARG A 189 0.84 23.50 -15.28
N THR A 190 1.56 22.76 -16.12
CA THR A 190 1.00 21.67 -16.92
C THR A 190 0.60 20.49 -16.04
N ILE A 191 1.46 20.11 -15.10
CA ILE A 191 1.16 19.04 -14.13
C ILE A 191 -0.06 19.42 -13.29
N ARG A 192 -0.08 20.64 -12.77
CA ARG A 192 -1.20 21.14 -11.97
C ARG A 192 -2.51 21.18 -12.75
N ALA A 193 -2.48 21.56 -14.03
CA ALA A 193 -3.68 21.59 -14.85
C ALA A 193 -4.31 20.19 -15.05
N ARG A 194 -3.52 19.12 -14.98
CA ARG A 194 -4.01 17.73 -15.09
C ARG A 194 -4.50 17.16 -13.76
N LEU A 195 -3.95 17.61 -12.63
CA LEU A 195 -4.26 17.07 -11.30
C LEU A 195 -5.34 17.86 -10.55
N ASN A 196 -5.40 19.17 -10.76
CA ASN A 196 -6.22 20.05 -9.94
C ASN A 196 -7.67 20.07 -10.45
N GLY A 197 -8.61 19.73 -9.57
CA GLY A 197 -10.04 19.69 -9.89
C GLY A 197 -10.47 18.53 -10.79
N THR A 198 -9.64 17.49 -10.93
CA THR A 198 -9.97 16.26 -11.68
C THR A 198 -10.15 15.08 -10.72
N GLY A 199 -11.01 14.13 -11.07
CA GLY A 199 -11.26 12.94 -10.27
C GLY A 199 -11.87 13.24 -8.91
N LEU A 200 -12.76 14.23 -8.80
CA LEU A 200 -13.23 14.73 -7.50
C LEU A 200 -13.96 13.63 -6.71
N LEU A 201 -13.54 13.41 -5.47
CA LEU A 201 -14.23 12.58 -4.49
C LEU A 201 -14.62 13.46 -3.30
N THR A 202 -15.91 13.65 -3.08
CA THR A 202 -16.39 14.40 -1.92
C THR A 202 -16.16 13.60 -0.64
N ARG A 203 -16.10 14.28 0.52
CA ARG A 203 -16.04 13.59 1.82
C ARG A 203 -17.25 12.66 2.02
N GLU A 204 -18.44 13.10 1.62
CA GLU A 204 -19.67 12.33 1.74
C GLU A 204 -19.58 11.03 0.93
N ASP A 205 -19.14 11.12 -0.33
CA ASP A 205 -18.96 9.95 -1.18
C ASP A 205 -17.83 9.05 -0.68
N ALA A 206 -16.72 9.63 -0.18
CA ALA A 206 -15.62 8.86 0.41
C ALA A 206 -16.12 7.98 1.59
N VAL A 207 -16.95 8.56 2.47
CA VAL A 207 -17.58 7.82 3.58
C VAL A 207 -18.59 6.79 3.05
N LYS A 208 -19.46 7.19 2.12
CA LYS A 208 -20.51 6.33 1.53
C LYS A 208 -19.93 5.09 0.84
N PHE A 209 -18.81 5.24 0.13
CA PHE A 209 -18.12 4.14 -0.55
C PHE A 209 -17.12 3.41 0.34
N CYS A 210 -16.98 3.80 1.61
CA CYS A 210 -16.03 3.23 2.55
C CYS A 210 -14.60 3.21 1.98
N THR A 211 -14.17 4.32 1.37
CA THR A 211 -12.80 4.42 0.85
C THR A 211 -11.79 4.38 2.00
N VAL A 212 -10.56 3.99 1.69
CA VAL A 212 -9.49 3.78 2.68
C VAL A 212 -8.19 4.42 2.23
N GLY A 213 -7.30 4.68 3.18
CA GLY A 213 -5.93 5.13 2.89
C GLY A 213 -5.85 6.52 2.29
N PRO A 214 -4.84 6.77 1.42
CA PRO A 214 -4.66 8.07 0.80
C PRO A 214 -5.87 8.56 0.00
N THR A 215 -6.70 7.66 -0.54
CA THR A 215 -7.92 8.02 -1.28
C THR A 215 -8.96 8.67 -0.36
N ALA A 216 -9.15 8.12 0.84
CA ALA A 216 -10.03 8.67 1.86
C ALA A 216 -9.48 9.96 2.45
N ARG A 217 -8.20 9.93 2.87
CA ARG A 217 -7.53 11.06 3.53
C ARG A 217 -7.40 12.30 2.64
N ALA A 218 -7.31 12.12 1.32
CA ALA A 218 -7.33 13.23 0.37
C ALA A 218 -8.69 13.95 0.27
N SER A 219 -9.76 13.31 0.74
CA SER A 219 -11.15 13.80 0.70
C SER A 219 -11.63 14.26 2.09
N GLY A 220 -10.71 14.44 3.03
CA GLY A 220 -10.99 14.88 4.40
C GLY A 220 -11.57 13.78 5.29
N TYR A 221 -11.54 12.51 4.87
CA TYR A 221 -11.95 11.38 5.68
C TYR A 221 -10.73 10.79 6.40
N ALA A 222 -10.58 11.13 7.68
CA ALA A 222 -9.51 10.66 8.55
C ALA A 222 -9.73 9.18 8.90
N VAL A 223 -8.89 8.32 8.35
CA VAL A 223 -8.87 6.87 8.56
C VAL A 223 -7.44 6.39 8.32
N ASP A 224 -6.83 5.79 9.33
CA ASP A 224 -5.49 5.22 9.24
C ASP A 224 -5.36 4.14 10.31
N VAL A 225 -5.22 2.88 9.89
CA VAL A 225 -5.17 1.75 10.84
C VAL A 225 -4.03 1.92 11.85
N ARG A 226 -2.93 2.60 11.49
CA ARG A 226 -1.78 2.82 12.39
C ARG A 226 -2.11 3.76 13.56
N LYS A 227 -3.18 4.56 13.44
CA LYS A 227 -3.69 5.46 14.49
C LYS A 227 -4.94 4.90 15.15
N ASP A 228 -5.85 4.33 14.36
CA ASP A 228 -7.16 3.85 14.82
C ASP A 228 -7.05 2.52 15.59
N ASP A 229 -6.12 1.65 15.17
CA ASP A 229 -5.88 0.31 15.72
C ASP A 229 -4.36 0.01 15.68
N PRO A 230 -3.56 0.74 16.48
CA PRO A 230 -2.11 0.70 16.39
C PRO A 230 -1.58 -0.70 16.71
N HIS A 231 -0.71 -1.18 15.84
CA HIS A 231 -0.05 -2.48 15.93
C HIS A 231 1.44 -2.33 15.60
N LEU A 232 2.22 -3.41 15.74
CA LEU A 232 3.68 -3.30 15.78
C LEU A 232 4.08 -2.29 16.87
N ALA A 233 4.94 -1.32 16.54
CA ALA A 233 5.37 -0.27 17.46
C ALA A 233 4.84 1.12 17.04
N TYR A 234 3.73 1.20 16.30
CA TYR A 234 3.15 2.48 15.85
C TYR A 234 2.63 3.36 17.01
N ASP A 235 2.29 2.75 18.15
CA ASP A 235 1.90 3.41 19.40
C ASP A 235 3.09 4.05 20.14
N ARG A 236 4.32 3.68 19.79
CA ARG A 236 5.58 4.15 20.43
C ARG A 236 6.36 5.16 19.58
N VAL A 237 5.83 5.55 18.43
CA VAL A 237 6.46 6.51 17.51
C VAL A 237 5.54 7.67 17.17
N GLU A 238 6.14 8.85 17.02
CA GLU A 238 5.42 10.08 16.70
C GLU A 238 5.37 10.32 15.19
N PHE A 239 4.17 10.31 14.61
CA PHE A 239 3.94 10.67 13.21
C PHE A 239 2.57 11.32 13.03
N GLN A 240 2.40 12.08 11.95
CA GLN A 240 1.16 12.77 11.61
C GLN A 240 0.39 12.01 10.52
N GLU A 241 -0.93 11.92 10.69
CA GLU A 241 -1.83 11.49 9.62
C GLU A 241 -2.02 12.65 8.64
N ILE A 242 -1.67 12.46 7.36
CA ILE A 242 -1.80 13.50 6.34
C ILE A 242 -3.22 13.51 5.78
N ILE A 243 -4.00 14.51 6.19
CA ILE A 243 -5.40 14.68 5.77
C ILE A 243 -5.51 15.99 4.98
N LEU A 244 -6.13 15.94 3.80
CA LEU A 244 -6.43 17.08 2.95
C LEU A 244 -7.92 17.09 2.58
N ASP A 245 -8.46 18.23 2.17
CA ASP A 245 -9.89 18.42 1.87
C ASP A 245 -10.18 18.64 0.37
N GLY A 246 -9.16 18.56 -0.49
CA GLY A 246 -9.29 18.85 -1.91
C GLY A 246 -10.08 17.80 -2.71
N GLY A 247 -10.04 16.53 -2.30
CA GLY A 247 -10.78 15.42 -2.94
C GLY A 247 -10.34 15.08 -4.37
N ASP A 248 -9.40 15.81 -4.96
CA ASP A 248 -8.96 15.68 -6.35
C ASP A 248 -7.68 14.85 -6.50
N ASN A 249 -7.25 14.65 -7.75
CA ASN A 249 -6.02 13.93 -8.06
C ASN A 249 -4.78 14.59 -7.43
N LEU A 250 -4.76 15.93 -7.31
CA LEU A 250 -3.67 16.66 -6.66
C LEU A 250 -3.60 16.38 -5.16
N ALA A 251 -4.73 16.38 -4.45
CA ALA A 251 -4.80 16.05 -3.03
C ALA A 251 -4.31 14.62 -2.79
N ARG A 252 -4.77 13.65 -3.60
CA ARG A 252 -4.30 12.25 -3.54
C ARG A 252 -2.80 12.10 -3.82
N ALA A 253 -2.24 12.94 -4.70
CA ALA A 253 -0.79 12.98 -4.94
C ALA A 253 -0.03 13.52 -3.73
N LYS A 254 -0.50 14.64 -3.16
CA LYS A 254 0.12 15.27 -2.01
C LYS A 254 0.13 14.36 -0.79
N VAL A 255 -0.99 13.70 -0.46
CA VAL A 255 -1.05 12.77 0.69
C VAL A 255 0.05 11.72 0.58
N ARG A 256 0.19 11.03 -0.56
CA ARG A 256 1.21 10.00 -0.77
C ARG A 256 2.65 10.53 -0.68
N LEU A 257 2.91 11.70 -1.29
CA LEU A 257 4.25 12.29 -1.27
C LEU A 257 4.62 12.81 0.12
N LEU A 258 3.66 13.34 0.87
CA LEU A 258 3.87 13.82 2.23
C LEU A 258 4.04 12.66 3.23
N GLU A 259 3.35 11.53 3.02
CA GLU A 259 3.51 10.32 3.82
C GLU A 259 4.95 9.75 3.76
N ILE A 260 5.72 10.04 2.72
CA ILE A 260 7.14 9.65 2.64
C ILE A 260 7.95 10.27 3.79
N PHE A 261 7.71 11.54 4.14
CA PHE A 261 8.42 12.21 5.23
C PHE A 261 8.08 11.58 6.58
N GLU A 262 6.80 11.26 6.80
CA GLU A 262 6.35 10.58 8.01
C GLU A 262 6.94 9.16 8.10
N SER A 263 7.02 8.44 6.98
CA SER A 263 7.66 7.12 6.91
C SER A 263 9.16 7.21 7.27
N VAL A 264 9.88 8.19 6.72
CA VAL A 264 11.29 8.46 7.05
C VAL A 264 11.45 8.80 8.54
N LYS A 265 10.54 9.60 9.10
CA LYS A 265 10.52 9.96 10.51
C LYS A 265 10.30 8.74 11.41
N ILE A 266 9.40 7.83 11.03
CA ILE A 266 9.16 6.56 11.74
C ILE A 266 10.42 5.69 11.69
N ILE A 267 11.06 5.53 10.52
CA ILE A 267 12.29 4.74 10.38
C ILE A 267 13.41 5.30 11.27
N ARG A 268 13.60 6.63 11.31
CA ARG A 268 14.60 7.28 12.19
C ARG A 268 14.33 6.98 13.67
N GLN A 269 13.08 7.06 14.12
CA GLN A 269 12.68 6.74 15.49
C GLN A 269 12.90 5.26 15.81
N SER A 270 12.52 4.35 14.91
CA SER A 270 12.74 2.91 15.07
C SER A 270 14.22 2.55 15.17
N VAL A 271 15.09 3.17 14.35
CA VAL A 271 16.54 2.97 14.44
C VAL A 271 17.09 3.47 15.79
N HIS A 272 16.57 4.59 16.31
CA HIS A 272 16.97 5.07 17.63
C HIS A 272 16.53 4.10 18.74
N ALA A 273 15.27 3.66 18.71
CA ALA A 273 14.74 2.70 19.68
C ALA A 273 15.52 1.37 19.66
N LEU A 274 15.85 0.85 18.47
CA LEU A 274 16.63 -0.38 18.33
C LEU A 274 18.08 -0.30 18.83
N LYS A 275 18.65 0.91 18.95
CA LYS A 275 19.98 1.13 19.57
C LYS A 275 19.90 1.14 21.10
N ASP A 276 18.79 1.63 21.64
CA ASP A 276 18.59 1.74 23.09
C ASP A 276 18.06 0.43 23.68
N LEU A 277 17.37 -0.38 22.88
CA LEU A 277 16.92 -1.71 23.25
C LEU A 277 18.11 -2.68 23.37
N PRO A 278 18.17 -3.50 24.44
CA PRO A 278 19.15 -4.56 24.53
C PRO A 278 18.97 -5.57 23.38
N GLU A 279 20.04 -6.25 22.99
CA GLU A 279 19.90 -7.41 22.10
C GLU A 279 18.93 -8.42 22.73
N GLY A 280 17.97 -8.88 21.93
CA GLY A 280 16.88 -9.72 22.40
C GLY A 280 16.30 -10.53 21.25
N ASP A 281 15.37 -11.42 21.59
CA ASP A 281 14.75 -12.32 20.62
C ASP A 281 13.98 -11.54 19.55
N ILE A 282 14.06 -12.02 18.31
CA ILE A 282 13.31 -11.46 17.17
C ILE A 282 12.10 -12.33 16.81
N SER A 283 11.96 -13.48 17.45
CA SER A 283 10.85 -14.42 17.25
C SER A 283 10.65 -15.26 18.50
N VAL A 284 9.40 -15.60 18.81
CA VAL A 284 9.04 -16.60 19.81
C VAL A 284 8.53 -17.88 19.14
N PRO A 285 8.76 -19.06 19.74
CA PRO A 285 8.19 -20.29 19.22
C PRO A 285 6.68 -20.27 19.40
N VAL A 286 5.95 -20.46 18.31
CA VAL A 286 4.49 -20.61 18.33
C VAL A 286 4.16 -22.10 18.21
N PRO A 287 3.39 -22.66 19.16
CA PRO A 287 2.94 -24.05 19.10
C PRO A 287 1.85 -24.21 18.02
N GLU A 288 1.07 -25.28 18.11
CA GLU A 288 -0.06 -25.52 17.19
C GLU A 288 -1.09 -24.38 17.27
N ILE A 289 -1.56 -23.91 16.10
CA ILE A 289 -2.58 -22.88 16.00
C ILE A 289 -3.92 -23.48 16.44
N PRO A 290 -4.53 -23.00 17.55
CA PRO A 290 -5.76 -23.58 18.08
C PRO A 290 -6.97 -23.33 17.16
N VAL A 291 -8.09 -23.99 17.46
CA VAL A 291 -9.38 -23.66 16.84
C VAL A 291 -9.75 -22.23 17.21
N GLY A 292 -10.05 -21.40 16.21
CA GLY A 292 -10.39 -20.01 16.41
C GLY A 292 -10.47 -19.23 15.11
N GLU A 293 -10.84 -17.97 15.21
CA GLU A 293 -10.84 -17.03 14.09
C GLU A 293 -10.38 -15.68 14.57
N SER A 294 -9.65 -14.96 13.73
CA SER A 294 -9.27 -13.57 13.98
C SER A 294 -9.18 -12.82 12.67
N VAL A 295 -9.03 -11.51 12.81
CA VAL A 295 -8.80 -10.57 11.74
C VAL A 295 -7.51 -9.84 12.04
N GLY A 296 -6.59 -9.84 11.07
CA GLY A 296 -5.46 -8.92 11.07
C GLY A 296 -5.70 -7.81 10.05
N ARG A 297 -5.33 -6.59 10.43
CA ARG A 297 -5.49 -5.38 9.63
C ARG A 297 -4.17 -4.63 9.62
N TYR A 298 -3.79 -4.10 8.47
CA TYR A 298 -2.60 -3.29 8.32
C TYR A 298 -2.89 -2.10 7.40
N GLU A 299 -2.29 -0.94 7.66
CA GLU A 299 -2.37 0.20 6.75
C GLU A 299 -1.36 0.01 5.62
N ALA A 300 -1.73 -0.71 4.56
CA ALA A 300 -0.89 -0.81 3.38
C ALA A 300 -0.68 0.60 2.75
N PRO A 301 0.30 0.79 1.86
CA PRO A 301 0.55 2.10 1.24
C PRO A 301 -0.61 2.63 0.36
N ARG A 302 -1.66 1.83 0.17
CA ARG A 302 -2.89 2.17 -0.55
C ARG A 302 -4.12 2.30 0.37
N GLY A 303 -3.96 2.03 1.66
CA GLY A 303 -5.01 1.98 2.67
C GLY A 303 -5.10 0.64 3.38
N GLU A 304 -6.17 0.46 4.15
CA GLU A 304 -6.40 -0.75 4.94
C GLU A 304 -6.43 -2.04 4.09
N VAL A 305 -5.49 -2.93 4.38
CA VAL A 305 -5.56 -4.35 4.01
C VAL A 305 -6.07 -5.16 5.20
N PHE A 306 -6.95 -6.11 4.91
CA PHE A 306 -7.63 -6.93 5.91
C PHE A 306 -7.48 -8.40 5.55
N HIS A 307 -7.16 -9.24 6.52
CA HIS A 307 -7.13 -10.70 6.41
C HIS A 307 -7.94 -11.30 7.55
N TYR A 308 -9.03 -11.99 7.20
CA TYR A 308 -9.74 -12.87 8.13
C TYR A 308 -9.19 -14.29 7.97
N VAL A 309 -8.81 -14.90 9.08
CA VAL A 309 -8.26 -16.24 9.13
C VAL A 309 -9.08 -17.07 10.12
N LYS A 310 -9.45 -18.28 9.70
CA LYS A 310 -10.12 -19.26 10.53
C LYS A 310 -9.30 -20.54 10.61
N SER A 311 -9.03 -21.00 11.82
CA SER A 311 -8.35 -22.25 12.14
C SER A 311 -9.33 -23.26 12.71
N ASN A 312 -9.20 -24.51 12.28
CA ASN A 312 -9.89 -25.68 12.84
C ASN A 312 -8.96 -26.53 13.72
N GLY A 313 -7.82 -25.99 14.16
CA GLY A 313 -6.83 -26.69 14.97
C GLY A 313 -5.90 -27.62 14.18
N THR A 314 -6.00 -27.66 12.86
CA THR A 314 -5.04 -28.38 11.99
C THR A 314 -3.90 -27.45 11.56
N PHE A 315 -2.89 -27.98 10.87
CA PHE A 315 -1.81 -27.16 10.29
C PHE A 315 -2.26 -26.26 9.13
N TYR A 316 -3.48 -26.46 8.61
CA TYR A 316 -4.03 -25.78 7.45
C TYR A 316 -5.15 -24.83 7.89
N PRO A 317 -5.22 -23.58 7.39
CA PRO A 317 -6.35 -22.73 7.68
C PRO A 317 -7.62 -23.31 7.07
N GLU A 318 -8.71 -23.28 7.84
CA GLU A 318 -10.05 -23.64 7.34
C GLU A 318 -10.53 -22.61 6.31
N ARG A 319 -10.21 -21.32 6.54
CA ARG A 319 -10.56 -20.22 5.65
C ARG A 319 -9.54 -19.09 5.77
N VAL A 320 -9.19 -18.52 4.62
CA VAL A 320 -8.49 -17.22 4.54
C VAL A 320 -9.31 -16.32 3.62
N LYS A 321 -9.70 -15.14 4.11
CA LYS A 321 -10.41 -14.11 3.33
C LYS A 321 -9.62 -12.82 3.33
N ILE A 322 -9.36 -12.29 2.14
CA ILE A 322 -8.47 -11.14 1.95
C ILE A 322 -9.27 -9.98 1.36
N ARG A 323 -9.14 -8.80 1.96
CA ARG A 323 -9.63 -7.54 1.39
C ARG A 323 -8.48 -6.57 1.18
N ALA A 324 -8.08 -6.42 -0.08
CA ALA A 324 -7.10 -5.42 -0.48
C ALA A 324 -7.69 -4.00 -0.51
N PRO A 325 -6.88 -2.95 -0.35
CA PRO A 325 -7.36 -1.57 -0.31
C PRO A 325 -8.03 -1.15 -1.62
N THR A 326 -7.48 -1.56 -2.76
CA THR A 326 -8.00 -1.24 -4.09
C THR A 326 -9.43 -1.73 -4.28
N TYR A 327 -9.82 -2.86 -3.68
CA TYR A 327 -11.21 -3.35 -3.79
C TYR A 327 -12.24 -2.41 -3.15
N ALA A 328 -11.87 -1.73 -2.06
CA ALA A 328 -12.72 -0.71 -1.45
C ALA A 328 -12.70 0.56 -2.31
N ASN A 329 -11.52 1.02 -2.69
CA ASN A 329 -11.34 2.28 -3.41
C ASN A 329 -11.89 2.28 -4.84
N ILE A 330 -11.87 1.14 -5.54
CA ILE A 330 -12.32 1.05 -6.94
C ILE A 330 -13.83 1.32 -7.09
N GLN A 331 -14.62 1.12 -6.02
CA GLN A 331 -16.06 1.40 -6.03
C GLN A 331 -16.36 2.90 -6.16
N ALA A 332 -15.43 3.76 -5.75
CA ALA A 332 -15.57 5.22 -5.86
C ALA A 332 -15.18 5.76 -7.25
N VAL A 333 -14.42 4.98 -8.05
CA VAL A 333 -13.90 5.43 -9.35
C VAL A 333 -15.00 5.89 -10.31
N PRO A 334 -16.15 5.18 -10.46
CA PRO A 334 -17.25 5.69 -11.28
C PRO A 334 -17.68 7.10 -10.86
N SER A 335 -17.89 7.34 -9.56
CA SER A 335 -18.29 8.64 -9.02
C SER A 335 -17.26 9.73 -9.31
N MET A 336 -15.97 9.40 -9.19
CA MET A 336 -14.86 10.32 -9.44
C MET A 336 -14.77 10.74 -10.91
N LEU A 337 -15.21 9.88 -11.83
CA LEU A 337 -15.14 10.11 -13.28
C LEU A 337 -16.38 10.78 -13.85
N MET A 338 -17.50 10.83 -13.12
CA MET A 338 -18.73 11.44 -13.62
C MET A 338 -18.53 12.93 -13.94
N GLY A 339 -18.79 13.33 -15.19
CA GLY A 339 -18.66 14.72 -15.62
C GLY A 339 -17.24 15.19 -15.94
N ASP A 340 -16.23 14.36 -15.67
CA ASP A 340 -14.84 14.57 -16.09
C ASP A 340 -14.68 14.39 -17.60
N THR A 341 -13.49 14.73 -18.11
CA THR A 341 -13.16 14.54 -19.52
C THR A 341 -12.50 13.17 -19.77
N LEU A 342 -12.64 12.64 -20.98
CA LEU A 342 -11.97 11.38 -21.37
C LEU A 342 -10.45 11.40 -21.13
N GLY A 343 -9.81 12.56 -21.26
CA GLY A 343 -8.38 12.74 -21.01
C GLY A 343 -7.96 12.62 -19.54
N ASP A 344 -8.90 12.77 -18.60
CA ASP A 344 -8.63 12.67 -17.16
C ASP A 344 -8.83 11.24 -16.63
N VAL A 345 -9.53 10.39 -17.38
CA VAL A 345 -9.86 9.01 -16.98
C VAL A 345 -8.62 8.20 -16.55
N PRO A 346 -7.53 8.14 -17.34
CA PRO A 346 -6.31 7.43 -16.95
C PRO A 346 -5.75 7.84 -15.60
N LEU A 347 -5.68 9.15 -15.35
CA LEU A 347 -5.06 9.70 -14.16
C LEU A 347 -5.95 9.50 -12.93
N THR A 348 -7.26 9.65 -13.08
CA THR A 348 -8.22 9.39 -12.01
C THR A 348 -8.22 7.93 -11.59
N ILE A 349 -8.16 6.98 -12.54
CA ILE A 349 -7.99 5.55 -12.23
C ILE A 349 -6.64 5.31 -11.53
N ALA A 350 -5.55 5.86 -12.06
CA ALA A 350 -4.23 5.72 -11.45
C ALA A 350 -4.17 6.34 -10.04
N SER A 351 -4.97 7.38 -9.76
CA SER A 351 -4.92 8.13 -8.51
C SER A 351 -5.32 7.36 -7.25
N ILE A 352 -6.09 6.28 -7.41
CA ILE A 352 -6.40 5.37 -6.30
C ILE A 352 -5.28 4.36 -6.05
N ASP A 353 -4.22 4.38 -6.88
CA ASP A 353 -3.07 3.48 -6.83
C ASP A 353 -3.49 2.01 -6.89
N PRO A 354 -4.17 1.60 -7.97
CA PRO A 354 -4.78 0.29 -8.03
C PRO A 354 -3.75 -0.84 -8.11
N CYS A 355 -3.88 -1.82 -7.24
CA CYS A 355 -3.27 -3.14 -7.38
C CYS A 355 -4.40 -4.13 -7.73
N PHE A 356 -4.53 -4.47 -9.00
CA PHE A 356 -5.57 -5.36 -9.48
C PHE A 356 -5.27 -6.83 -9.17
N CYS A 357 -3.99 -7.23 -9.14
CA CYS A 357 -3.57 -8.54 -8.64
C CYS A 357 -3.97 -8.73 -7.17
N CYS A 358 -3.92 -7.67 -6.36
CA CYS A 358 -4.41 -7.68 -4.99
C CYS A 358 -5.94 -7.69 -4.93
N THR A 359 -6.60 -7.15 -5.94
CA THR A 359 -8.06 -7.10 -6.04
C THR A 359 -8.64 -8.42 -6.58
N ASP A 360 -7.85 -9.20 -7.28
CA ASP A 360 -8.31 -10.45 -7.88
C ASP A 360 -7.78 -11.64 -7.07
N ARG A 361 -8.42 -11.90 -5.92
CA ARG A 361 -8.01 -12.93 -4.96
C ARG A 361 -8.97 -14.11 -4.88
#